data_AF-A0A954EMA0-F1
#
_entry.id   AF-A0A954EMA0-F1
#
_cell.length_a   1.000
_cell.length_b   1.000
_cell.length_c   1.000
_cell.angle_alpha   90.00
_cell.angle_beta   90.00
_cell.angle_gamma   90.00
#
_symmetry.space_group_name_H-M   'P 1'
#
loop_
_entity.id
_entity.type
_entity.pdbx_description
1 polymer ?
#
loop_
_entity_poly.entity_id
_entity_poly.type
_entity_poly.pdbx_seq_one_letter_code
_entity_poly.pdbx_strand_id
1 'polypeptide(L)'
;MSEHVMSRLQLLAAEIYAYSYANYIDHLGMGHVRYDNLMPEDAELLERAVTENWDLESVATAMEVNTDVAENLLSAARRALEVVDAENPAESFRNAVRQVVRRAAEEGLENDEAIEQLVIQICYRVSDLAYLLKRDGNPLSRYSRHFRRDPNRTYLEGHFDEGDDFE
;
A
#
# COMPACT_ATOMS: atom_id res chain seq x y z
N MET A 1 -0.04 19.37 -17.24
CA MET A 1 -1.09 18.47 -16.69
C MET A 1 -1.24 18.81 -15.22
N SER A 2 -2.45 19.00 -14.73
CA SER A 2 -2.69 19.09 -13.29
C SER A 2 -2.21 17.77 -12.67
N GLU A 3 -1.20 17.81 -11.79
CA GLU A 3 -0.80 16.61 -11.06
C GLU A 3 -1.93 16.28 -10.08
N HIS A 4 -2.74 15.28 -10.41
CA HIS A 4 -3.78 14.79 -9.50
C HIS A 4 -3.10 14.11 -8.31
N VAL A 5 -3.14 14.74 -7.14
CA VAL A 5 -2.68 14.09 -5.91
C VAL A 5 -3.76 13.13 -5.44
N MET A 6 -3.40 11.86 -5.24
CA MET A 6 -4.30 10.82 -4.73
C MET A 6 -4.66 11.14 -3.29
N SER A 7 -5.95 11.03 -2.96
CA SER A 7 -6.42 11.05 -1.58
C SER A 7 -5.98 9.78 -0.84
N ARG A 8 -6.04 9.79 0.49
CA ARG A 8 -5.75 8.60 1.31
C ARG A 8 -6.64 7.41 0.91
N LEU A 9 -7.94 7.64 0.69
CA LEU A 9 -8.85 6.57 0.26
C LEU A 9 -8.51 6.03 -1.12
N GLN A 10 -8.00 6.86 -2.04
CA GLN A 10 -7.53 6.39 -3.34
C GLN A 10 -6.26 5.55 -3.25
N LEU A 11 -5.36 5.85 -2.29
CA LEU A 11 -4.20 4.99 -2.02
C LEU A 11 -4.63 3.65 -1.42
N LEU A 12 -5.59 3.69 -0.48
CA LEU A 12 -6.15 2.49 0.12
C LEU A 12 -6.84 1.61 -0.93
N ALA A 13 -7.63 2.22 -1.82
CA ALA A 13 -8.24 1.56 -2.96
C ALA A 13 -7.18 0.92 -3.88
N ALA A 14 -6.13 1.65 -4.22
CA ALA A 14 -5.05 1.12 -5.06
C ALA A 14 -4.38 -0.12 -4.42
N GLU A 15 -4.10 -0.08 -3.11
CA GLU A 15 -3.52 -1.22 -2.40
C GLU A 15 -4.47 -2.42 -2.28
N ILE A 16 -5.75 -2.19 -1.95
CA ILE A 16 -6.77 -3.26 -1.85
C ILE A 16 -6.89 -4.01 -3.18
N TYR A 17 -6.89 -3.26 -4.29
CA TYR A 17 -7.10 -3.80 -5.62
C TYR A 17 -5.80 -4.06 -6.41
N ALA A 18 -4.65 -4.03 -5.74
CA ALA A 18 -3.32 -4.33 -6.28
C ALA A 18 -2.93 -3.50 -7.53
N TYR A 19 -3.30 -2.22 -7.54
CA TYR A 19 -2.79 -1.23 -8.51
C TYR A 19 -1.57 -0.52 -7.92
N SER A 20 -0.51 -0.35 -8.72
CA SER A 20 0.52 0.63 -8.38
C SER A 20 -0.07 2.04 -8.39
N TYR A 21 0.42 2.93 -7.54
CA TYR A 21 -0.05 4.32 -7.47
C TYR A 21 0.16 5.06 -8.79
N ALA A 22 1.26 4.77 -9.48
CA ALA A 22 1.51 5.29 -10.82
C ALA A 22 0.48 4.84 -11.86
N ASN A 23 0.01 3.58 -11.78
CA ASN A 23 -1.07 3.12 -12.64
C ASN A 23 -2.42 3.74 -12.24
N TYR A 24 -2.70 3.81 -10.95
CA TYR A 24 -3.97 4.35 -10.46
C TYR A 24 -4.13 5.83 -10.82
N ILE A 25 -3.09 6.65 -10.63
CA ILE A 25 -3.12 8.08 -10.97
C ILE A 25 -3.31 8.34 -12.46
N ASP A 26 -2.76 7.49 -13.32
CA ASP A 26 -2.94 7.60 -14.77
C ASP A 26 -4.42 7.44 -15.17
N HIS A 27 -5.25 6.84 -14.30
CA HIS A 27 -6.67 6.65 -14.52
C HIS A 27 -7.57 7.70 -13.86
N LEU A 28 -7.02 8.50 -12.94
CA LEU A 28 -7.79 9.48 -12.16
C LEU A 28 -8.19 10.72 -12.98
N GLY A 29 -9.42 11.18 -12.78
CA GLY A 29 -9.92 12.40 -13.42
C GLY A 29 -10.17 12.27 -14.93
N MET A 30 -10.06 11.07 -15.51
CA MET A 30 -10.37 10.80 -16.92
C MET A 30 -11.83 10.38 -17.15
N GLY A 31 -12.70 10.54 -16.14
CA GLY A 31 -14.10 10.12 -16.19
C GLY A 31 -14.29 8.62 -15.95
N HIS A 32 -13.26 7.93 -15.45
CA HIS A 32 -13.36 6.53 -15.06
C HIS A 32 -13.94 6.43 -13.65
N VAL A 33 -15.27 6.38 -13.57
CA VAL A 33 -16.07 6.30 -12.32
C VAL A 33 -15.53 5.27 -11.31
N ARG A 34 -14.93 4.18 -11.81
CA ARG A 34 -14.30 3.14 -10.98
C ARG A 34 -13.19 3.69 -10.07
N TYR A 35 -12.26 4.47 -10.62
CA TYR A 35 -11.10 4.99 -9.88
C TYR A 35 -11.44 6.26 -9.09
N ASP A 36 -12.38 7.04 -9.62
CA ASP A 36 -12.79 8.32 -9.03
C ASP A 36 -13.73 8.11 -7.83
N ASN A 37 -14.67 7.16 -7.89
CA ASN A 37 -15.75 7.00 -6.89
C ASN A 37 -15.85 5.57 -6.32
N LEU A 38 -16.07 4.56 -7.17
CA LEU A 38 -16.49 3.22 -6.68
C LEU A 38 -15.43 2.54 -5.81
N MET A 39 -14.17 2.49 -6.27
CA MET A 39 -13.11 1.85 -5.49
C MET A 39 -12.78 2.61 -4.20
N PRO A 40 -12.74 3.96 -4.20
CA PRO A 40 -12.63 4.71 -2.94
C PRO A 40 -13.80 4.47 -1.96
N GLU A 41 -15.04 4.38 -2.44
CA GLU A 41 -16.22 4.07 -1.61
C GLU A 41 -16.12 2.66 -1.01
N ASP A 42 -15.74 1.67 -1.81
CA ASP A 42 -15.46 0.31 -1.34
C ASP A 42 -14.34 0.30 -0.29
N ALA A 43 -13.27 1.05 -0.51
CA ALA A 43 -12.14 1.14 0.40
C ALA A 43 -12.54 1.76 1.75
N GLU A 44 -13.40 2.79 1.74
CA GLU A 44 -13.96 3.39 2.96
C GLU A 44 -14.84 2.39 3.73
N LEU A 45 -15.68 1.63 3.04
CA LEU A 45 -16.52 0.61 3.66
C LEU A 45 -15.65 -0.50 4.28
N LEU A 46 -14.66 -0.99 3.56
CA LEU A 46 -13.74 -2.02 4.04
C LEU A 46 -12.89 -1.53 5.21
N GLU A 47 -12.41 -0.27 5.19
CA GLU A 47 -11.72 0.34 6.32
C GLU A 47 -12.61 0.36 7.58
N ARG A 48 -13.87 0.76 7.44
CA ARG A 48 -14.83 0.75 8.54
C ARG A 48 -15.08 -0.67 9.05
N ALA A 49 -15.26 -1.63 8.14
CA ALA A 49 -15.44 -3.03 8.52
C ALA A 49 -14.24 -3.59 9.31
N VAL A 50 -13.01 -3.21 8.95
CA VAL A 50 -11.80 -3.58 9.71
C VAL A 50 -11.81 -2.90 11.09
N THR A 51 -12.07 -1.59 11.13
CA THR A 51 -12.00 -0.79 12.38
C THR A 51 -13.07 -1.20 13.39
N GLU A 52 -14.29 -1.46 12.90
CA GLU A 52 -15.45 -1.83 13.70
C GLU A 52 -15.55 -3.36 13.93
N ASN A 53 -14.61 -4.15 13.40
CA ASN A 53 -14.57 -5.62 13.49
C ASN A 53 -15.86 -6.31 13.02
N TRP A 54 -16.34 -5.95 11.83
CA TRP A 54 -17.51 -6.59 11.23
C TRP A 54 -17.28 -8.08 10.98
N ASP A 55 -18.34 -8.89 11.07
CA ASP A 55 -18.33 -10.29 10.66
C ASP A 55 -18.36 -10.42 9.12
N LEU A 56 -18.01 -11.62 8.62
CA LEU A 56 -17.92 -11.88 7.19
C LEU A 56 -19.27 -11.74 6.49
N GLU A 57 -20.37 -12.13 7.14
CA GLU A 57 -21.72 -12.00 6.59
C GLU A 57 -22.13 -10.53 6.40
N SER A 58 -21.77 -9.65 7.34
CA SER A 58 -22.04 -8.21 7.26
C SER A 58 -21.25 -7.58 6.13
N VAL A 59 -19.97 -7.92 5.99
CA VAL A 59 -19.12 -7.44 4.88
C VAL A 59 -19.66 -7.95 3.55
N ALA A 60 -19.98 -9.25 3.43
CA ALA A 60 -20.52 -9.84 2.22
C ALA A 60 -21.83 -9.17 1.78
N THR A 61 -22.71 -8.88 2.74
CA THR A 61 -23.98 -8.18 2.48
C THR A 61 -23.74 -6.74 2.02
N ALA A 62 -22.88 -6.00 2.72
CA ALA A 62 -22.62 -4.59 2.43
C ALA A 62 -21.87 -4.39 1.11
N MET A 63 -20.99 -5.32 0.75
CA MET A 63 -20.23 -5.32 -0.51
C MET A 63 -20.96 -6.02 -1.66
N GLU A 64 -22.14 -6.61 -1.41
CA GLU A 64 -22.91 -7.40 -2.37
C GLU A 64 -22.11 -8.56 -3.03
N VAL A 65 -21.29 -9.24 -2.23
CA VAL A 65 -20.46 -10.37 -2.67
C VAL A 65 -20.72 -11.62 -1.81
N ASN A 66 -20.13 -12.75 -2.18
CA ASN A 66 -20.14 -13.94 -1.32
C ASN A 66 -19.09 -13.85 -0.20
N THR A 67 -19.19 -14.71 0.81
CA THR A 67 -18.30 -14.72 1.98
C THR A 67 -16.84 -14.96 1.64
N ASP A 68 -16.54 -15.75 0.61
CA ASP A 68 -15.15 -16.04 0.20
C ASP A 68 -14.50 -14.78 -0.40
N VAL A 69 -15.24 -14.02 -1.20
CA VAL A 69 -14.78 -12.74 -1.74
C VAL A 69 -14.69 -11.70 -0.63
N ALA A 70 -15.66 -11.65 0.28
CA ALA A 70 -15.63 -10.76 1.45
C ALA A 70 -14.40 -11.01 2.34
N GLU A 71 -14.06 -12.28 2.59
CA GLU A 71 -12.86 -12.65 3.35
C GLU A 71 -11.58 -12.15 2.67
N ASN A 72 -11.48 -12.34 1.35
CA ASN A 72 -10.33 -11.88 0.57
C ASN A 72 -10.21 -10.34 0.59
N LEU A 73 -11.32 -9.62 0.42
CA LEU A 73 -11.36 -8.16 0.47
C LEU A 73 -11.00 -7.62 1.85
N LEU A 74 -11.54 -8.22 2.92
CA LEU A 74 -11.23 -7.81 4.29
C LEU A 74 -9.77 -8.07 4.65
N SER A 75 -9.23 -9.20 4.20
CA SER A 75 -7.81 -9.54 4.32
C SER A 75 -6.92 -8.55 3.54
N ALA A 76 -7.34 -8.16 2.33
CA ALA A 76 -6.65 -7.13 1.54
C ALA A 76 -6.70 -5.76 2.21
N ALA A 77 -7.84 -5.35 2.75
CA ALA A 77 -8.00 -4.08 3.47
C ALA A 77 -7.09 -3.97 4.69
N ARG A 78 -7.01 -5.04 5.51
CA ARG A 78 -6.08 -5.08 6.65
C ARG A 78 -4.62 -4.86 6.22
N ARG A 79 -4.18 -5.55 5.16
CA ARG A 79 -2.84 -5.38 4.60
C ARG A 79 -2.61 -4.00 4.01
N ALA A 80 -3.62 -3.45 3.32
CA ALA A 80 -3.56 -2.13 2.72
C ALA A 80 -3.40 -1.03 3.78
N LEU A 81 -4.13 -1.14 4.90
CA LEU A 81 -3.99 -0.21 6.04
C LEU A 81 -2.57 -0.21 6.61
N GLU A 82 -1.91 -1.37 6.75
CA GLU A 82 -0.51 -1.44 7.18
C GLU A 82 0.45 -0.66 6.26
N VAL A 83 0.12 -0.53 4.98
CA VAL A 83 0.96 0.17 3.99
C VAL A 83 0.62 1.65 3.94
N VAL A 84 -0.66 1.99 3.83
CA VAL A 84 -1.13 3.37 3.63
C VAL A 84 -0.99 4.21 4.90
N ASP A 85 -1.19 3.60 6.07
CA ASP A 85 -1.11 4.29 7.37
C ASP A 85 0.24 4.10 8.06
N ALA A 86 1.23 3.58 7.33
CA ALA A 86 2.58 3.51 7.87
C ALA A 86 3.09 4.90 8.24
N GLU A 87 3.88 4.96 9.31
CA GLU A 87 4.39 6.20 9.91
C GLU A 87 5.09 7.12 8.91
N ASN A 88 5.78 6.55 7.91
CA ASN A 88 6.48 7.29 6.87
C ASN A 88 6.59 6.48 5.58
N PRO A 89 6.95 7.11 4.43
CA PRO A 89 7.11 6.42 3.15
C PRO A 89 8.06 5.21 3.16
N ALA A 90 9.08 5.20 4.02
CA ALA A 90 9.99 4.06 4.10
C ALA A 90 9.37 2.86 4.82
N GLU A 91 8.63 3.08 5.91
CA GLU A 91 7.88 1.99 6.54
C GLU A 91 6.74 1.50 5.65
N SER A 92 6.07 2.40 4.91
CA SER A 92 5.08 2.04 3.88
C SER A 92 5.68 1.07 2.85
N PHE A 93 6.81 1.46 2.25
CA PHE A 93 7.54 0.63 1.29
C PHE A 93 7.99 -0.71 1.88
N ARG A 94 8.53 -0.71 3.10
CA ARG A 94 8.99 -1.93 3.78
C ARG A 94 7.82 -2.89 4.07
N ASN A 95 6.66 -2.36 4.47
CA ASN A 95 5.46 -3.15 4.68
C ASN A 95 4.98 -3.77 3.36
N ALA A 96 4.90 -2.98 2.29
CA ALA A 96 4.49 -3.45 0.97
C ALA A 96 5.43 -4.54 0.42
N VAL A 97 6.76 -4.32 0.48
CA VAL A 97 7.75 -5.31 0.04
C VAL A 97 7.67 -6.59 0.88
N ARG A 98 7.50 -6.48 2.20
CA ARG A 98 7.35 -7.66 3.07
C ARG A 98 6.13 -8.48 2.69
N GLN A 99 5.00 -7.84 2.42
CA GLN A 99 3.78 -8.52 2.00
C GLN A 99 3.97 -9.23 0.64
N VAL A 100 4.60 -8.56 -0.32
CA VAL A 100 4.94 -9.14 -1.65
C VAL A 100 5.86 -10.36 -1.50
N VAL A 101 6.92 -10.26 -0.70
CA VAL A 101 7.88 -11.37 -0.47
C VAL A 101 7.21 -12.53 0.27
N ARG A 102 6.38 -12.26 1.28
CA ARG A 102 5.64 -13.31 2.02
C ARG A 102 4.73 -14.08 1.08
N ARG A 103 3.95 -13.36 0.26
CA ARG A 103 3.05 -13.97 -0.73
C ARG A 103 3.82 -14.85 -1.71
N ALA A 104 4.92 -14.35 -2.27
CA ALA A 104 5.74 -15.13 -3.21
C ALA A 104 6.36 -16.36 -2.53
N ALA A 105 6.73 -16.28 -1.25
CA ALA A 105 7.21 -17.42 -0.49
C ALA A 105 6.12 -18.46 -0.20
N GLU A 106 4.86 -18.03 0.00
CA GLU A 106 3.70 -18.90 0.17
C GLU A 106 3.27 -19.56 -1.15
N GLU A 107 3.31 -18.83 -2.27
CA GLU A 107 2.98 -19.33 -3.61
C GLU A 107 4.09 -20.22 -4.21
N GLY A 108 5.34 -20.07 -3.75
CA GLY A 108 6.50 -20.83 -4.19
C GLY A 108 7.35 -20.10 -5.23
N LEU A 109 8.66 -20.13 -5.05
CA LEU A 109 9.67 -19.54 -5.96
C LEU A 109 10.42 -20.64 -6.72
N GLU A 110 9.65 -21.52 -7.39
CA GLU A 110 10.17 -22.79 -7.90
C GLU A 110 10.93 -22.68 -9.23
N ASN A 111 10.72 -21.58 -9.97
CA ASN A 111 11.30 -21.38 -11.29
C ASN A 111 11.59 -19.89 -11.55
N ASP A 112 12.34 -19.64 -12.62
CA ASP A 112 12.76 -18.28 -13.01
C ASP A 112 11.55 -17.36 -13.28
N GLU A 113 10.44 -17.88 -13.81
CA GLU A 113 9.24 -17.07 -14.06
C GLU A 113 8.63 -16.56 -12.75
N ALA A 114 8.53 -17.40 -11.72
CA ALA A 114 8.04 -16.99 -10.40
C ALA A 114 8.96 -15.94 -9.75
N ILE A 115 10.28 -16.07 -9.93
CA ILE A 115 11.26 -15.08 -9.46
C ILE A 115 11.07 -13.76 -10.21
N GLU A 116 10.92 -13.79 -11.53
CA GLU A 116 10.71 -12.58 -12.33
C GLU A 116 9.39 -11.88 -11.97
N GLN A 117 8.32 -12.63 -11.67
CA GLN A 117 7.08 -12.03 -11.15
C GLN A 117 7.30 -11.32 -9.82
N LEU A 118 8.06 -11.91 -8.89
CA LEU A 118 8.43 -11.23 -7.64
C LEU A 118 9.24 -9.95 -7.90
N VAL A 119 10.20 -9.98 -8.81
CA VAL A 119 11.00 -8.80 -9.20
C VAL A 119 10.10 -7.70 -9.76
N ILE A 120 9.16 -8.04 -10.66
CA ILE A 120 8.20 -7.08 -11.22
C ILE A 120 7.37 -6.42 -10.09
N GLN A 121 6.86 -7.21 -9.13
CA GLN A 121 6.10 -6.66 -8.01
C GLN A 121 6.93 -5.71 -7.13
N ILE A 122 8.20 -6.03 -6.88
CA ILE A 122 9.12 -5.13 -6.16
C ILE A 122 9.34 -3.83 -6.95
N CYS A 123 9.48 -3.89 -8.27
CA CYS A 123 9.61 -2.71 -9.13
C CYS A 123 8.36 -1.81 -9.09
N TYR A 124 7.17 -2.40 -8.99
CA TYR A 124 5.95 -1.62 -8.73
C TYR A 124 6.02 -0.91 -7.38
N ARG A 125 6.49 -1.58 -6.32
CA ARG A 125 6.65 -0.93 -4.99
C ARG A 125 7.69 0.19 -5.00
N VAL A 126 8.73 0.10 -5.82
CA VAL A 126 9.67 1.21 -6.03
C VAL A 126 8.99 2.41 -6.69
N SER A 127 8.11 2.15 -7.65
CA SER A 127 7.31 3.20 -8.30
C SER A 127 6.34 3.87 -7.30
N ASP A 128 5.71 3.09 -6.44
CA ASP A 128 4.83 3.58 -5.37
C ASP A 128 5.61 4.47 -4.38
N LEU A 129 6.81 4.06 -3.97
CA LEU A 129 7.68 4.86 -3.12
C LEU A 129 8.06 6.19 -3.79
N ALA A 130 8.44 6.16 -5.08
CA ALA A 130 8.77 7.37 -5.81
C ALA A 130 7.59 8.34 -5.87
N TYR A 131 6.36 7.82 -6.03
CA TYR A 131 5.14 8.61 -5.97
C TYR A 131 4.96 9.28 -4.60
N LEU A 132 5.05 8.53 -3.49
CA LEU A 132 4.88 9.06 -2.14
C LEU A 132 5.93 10.13 -1.82
N LEU A 133 7.20 9.89 -2.15
CA LEU A 133 8.29 10.84 -1.97
C LEU A 133 8.04 12.15 -2.72
N LYS A 134 7.60 12.06 -3.98
CA LYS A 134 7.27 13.23 -4.79
C LYS A 134 6.08 14.00 -4.21
N ARG A 135 5.00 13.29 -3.85
CA ARG A 135 3.79 13.88 -3.25
C ARG A 135 4.13 14.67 -1.99
N ASP A 136 4.99 14.13 -1.14
CA ASP A 136 5.34 14.71 0.16
C ASP A 136 6.52 15.69 0.08
N GLY A 137 7.09 15.90 -1.11
CA GLY A 137 8.24 16.78 -1.33
C GLY A 137 9.54 16.33 -0.65
N ASN A 138 9.68 15.03 -0.38
CA ASN A 138 10.79 14.49 0.39
C ASN A 138 11.78 13.72 -0.50
N PRO A 139 13.10 13.92 -0.35
CA PRO A 139 14.09 13.11 -1.04
C PRO A 139 14.21 11.72 -0.38
N LEU A 140 14.60 10.70 -1.15
CA LEU A 140 14.88 9.36 -0.63
C LEU A 140 15.93 9.38 0.49
N SER A 141 16.91 10.28 0.40
CA SER A 141 18.01 10.42 1.37
C SER A 141 17.51 10.65 2.79
N ARG A 142 16.39 11.38 2.96
CA ARG A 142 15.71 11.64 4.24
C ARG A 142 15.43 10.35 5.01
N TYR A 143 15.07 9.28 4.29
CA TYR A 143 14.65 8.02 4.89
C TYR A 143 15.74 6.92 4.88
N SER A 144 16.99 7.26 4.56
CA SER A 144 18.09 6.29 4.44
C SER A 144 18.33 5.45 5.71
N ARG A 145 18.07 6.02 6.89
CA ARG A 145 18.17 5.27 8.16
C ARG A 145 16.99 4.31 8.34
N HIS A 146 15.78 4.78 8.06
CA HIS A 146 14.54 3.98 8.10
C HIS A 146 14.64 2.74 7.20
N PHE A 147 15.14 2.87 5.96
CA PHE A 147 15.33 1.71 5.07
C PHE A 147 16.30 0.66 5.61
N ARG A 148 17.32 1.09 6.37
CA ARG A 148 18.35 0.21 6.97
C ARG A 148 18.00 -0.28 8.37
N ARG A 149 16.80 0.05 8.87
CA ARG A 149 16.34 -0.39 10.19
C ARG A 149 16.29 -1.92 10.26
N ASP A 150 16.98 -2.47 11.24
CA ASP A 150 16.98 -3.88 11.61
C ASP A 150 16.00 -4.05 12.80
N PRO A 151 14.90 -4.79 12.63
CA PRO A 151 13.92 -4.98 13.70
C PRO A 151 14.49 -5.74 14.91
N ASN A 152 15.63 -6.42 14.77
CA ASN A 152 16.28 -7.15 15.86
C ASN A 152 17.31 -6.31 16.63
N ARG A 153 17.39 -5.00 16.36
CA ARG A 153 18.29 -4.07 17.04
C ARG A 153 17.53 -2.99 17.78
N THR A 154 18.01 -2.65 18.97
CA THR A 154 17.57 -1.47 19.72
C THR A 154 18.30 -0.25 19.20
N TYR A 155 17.56 0.82 18.91
CA TYR A 155 18.11 2.11 18.51
C TYR A 155 17.94 3.11 19.65
N LEU A 156 18.86 4.07 19.74
CA LEU A 156 18.72 5.18 20.70
C LEU A 156 17.52 6.05 20.32
N GLU A 157 16.94 6.71 21.32
CA GLU A 157 15.90 7.72 21.10
C GLU A 157 16.43 8.80 20.15
N GLY A 158 15.59 9.22 19.20
CA GLY A 158 15.93 10.17 18.15
C GLY A 158 16.82 9.65 17.01
N HIS A 159 17.16 8.36 16.97
CA HIS A 159 17.98 7.80 15.87
C HIS A 159 17.34 7.97 14.49
N PHE A 160 16.01 7.96 14.47
CA PHE A 160 15.15 8.10 13.29
C PHE A 160 14.47 9.47 13.20
N ASP A 161 14.77 10.40 14.12
CA ASP A 161 14.23 11.75 14.05
C ASP A 161 14.71 12.40 12.75
N GLU A 162 13.76 12.92 12.00
CA GLU A 162 14.00 13.56 10.71
C GLU A 162 14.41 15.01 10.96
N GLY A 163 15.66 15.18 11.41
CA GLY A 163 16.28 16.47 11.71
C GLY A 163 17.62 16.64 10.99
N ASP A 164 17.60 17.52 10.00
CA ASP A 164 18.66 18.36 9.42
C ASP A 164 20.08 17.81 9.26
N ASP A 165 20.39 17.33 8.05
CA ASP A 165 21.70 17.36 7.38
C ASP A 165 21.35 17.05 5.90
N PHE A 166 21.36 17.96 4.93
CA PHE A 166 22.42 18.84 4.46
C PHE A 166 21.81 20.08 3.77
N GLU A 167 22.18 21.29 4.20
CA GLU A 167 22.25 22.48 3.32
C GLU A 167 23.46 22.34 2.37
#